data_AF-A0A6P8ME23-F1
#
_entry.id   AF-A0A6P8ME23-F1
#
_cell.length_a   1.000
_cell.length_b   1.000
_cell.length_c   1.000
_cell.angle_alpha   90.00
_cell.angle_beta   90.00
_cell.angle_gamma   90.00
#
_symmetry.space_group_name_H-M   'P 1'
#
loop_
_entity.id
_entity.type
_entity.pdbx_description
1 polymer ?
#
loop_
_entity_poly.entity_id
_entity_poly.type
_entity_poly.pdbx_seq_one_letter_code
_entity_poly.pdbx_strand_id
1 'polypeptide(L)'
;MFTEEKMRRKLKFFFMNPIEKWQAKRRFPYKFIVQVIKILLVTIQLCLFAHNNYIHVNYTWDNRVAFSHLFLRGWDTSLEVPVYPPVTGPLAIYKRDDFYSTIDYALDGYYNLSNAIGSYSYTEEDNSFSPVTLCLYQYKEGIIFGFNESYVFDKEVIETCINITHQVHNEFNMSKLLLAKQNINVNFSALVRAYLKFALKTVNLKAAGPMTPPDCYQFNIKIDFDNRDFDGQMLLSLDAEPKRLQCKGDTRYTTDNRIESALRTLLNLLVILICTVSLVLCSRAIYRAQLLKFETMNFFKIAYDKSLSLDGRLEFLNLWYVMIIVNDLLIIMGSAIKEQIERKQFGSDHWNICSIFLGTGNLLVWFGVLRYLGFFKTYNVVILTLKKAAPKVARFLICAILIYAGFTFCGWLILGPYHLKFRSLATTSECLFALINGDDMFATFSATSFTKSPILWWYSRMYLYTFISLYIYVVLSLFISVIMDAYDTIKIYYRDGFPKNDLQTFIAACTDEASSGLYRDDSESSDLSELLDRFCCCRKRPFYGSFSGSSTEFSTKSEQTCGGAICI
;
A
#
# COMPACT_ATOMS: atom_id res chain seq x y z
N MET A 1 35.10 11.59 39.01
CA MET A 1 34.23 12.78 39.13
C MET A 1 34.08 13.52 37.80
N PHE A 2 35.15 14.07 37.20
CA PHE A 2 35.05 14.81 35.91
C PHE A 2 34.51 13.99 34.72
N THR A 3 34.90 12.72 34.59
CA THR A 3 34.42 11.81 33.53
C THR A 3 32.93 11.44 33.67
N GLU A 4 32.45 11.35 34.91
CA GLU A 4 31.05 11.04 35.24
C GLU A 4 30.12 12.21 34.92
N GLU A 5 30.52 13.44 35.30
CA GLU A 5 29.79 14.66 34.97
C GLU A 5 29.71 14.89 33.46
N LYS A 6 30.81 14.66 32.73
CA LYS A 6 30.84 14.74 31.26
C LYS A 6 29.85 13.75 30.62
N MET A 7 29.80 12.51 31.13
CA MET A 7 28.86 11.50 30.62
C MET A 7 27.41 11.87 30.92
N ARG A 8 27.12 12.37 32.13
CA ARG A 8 25.78 12.87 32.50
C ARG A 8 25.32 14.00 31.59
N ARG A 9 26.17 15.00 31.32
CA ARG A 9 25.86 16.11 30.40
C ARG A 9 25.59 15.62 28.98
N LYS A 10 26.41 14.69 28.48
CA LYS A 10 26.24 14.09 27.14
C LYS A 10 24.89 13.36 27.02
N LEU A 11 24.50 12.60 28.04
CA LEU A 11 23.22 11.90 28.11
C LEU A 11 22.03 12.85 28.27
N LYS A 12 22.13 13.82 29.19
CA LYS A 12 21.10 14.84 29.40
C LYS A 12 20.82 15.62 28.12
N PHE A 13 21.88 16.05 27.42
CA PHE A 13 21.75 16.68 26.12
C PHE A 13 21.11 15.77 25.06
N PHE A 14 21.39 14.46 25.07
CA PHE A 14 20.78 13.53 24.11
C PHE A 14 19.25 13.39 24.30
N PHE A 15 18.76 13.31 25.53
CA PHE A 15 17.34 13.11 25.83
C PHE A 15 16.51 14.40 25.89
N MET A 16 17.14 15.58 25.91
CA MET A 16 16.44 16.87 25.81
C MET A 16 15.55 16.99 24.57
N ASN A 17 14.47 17.76 24.72
CA ASN A 17 13.56 18.10 23.63
C ASN A 17 14.27 18.96 22.57
N PRO A 18 13.79 18.98 21.30
CA PRO A 18 14.40 19.81 20.26
C PRO A 18 14.43 21.31 20.59
N ILE A 19 13.41 21.81 21.30
CA ILE A 19 13.33 23.22 21.76
C ILE A 19 14.43 23.50 22.81
N GLU A 20 14.59 22.60 23.78
CA GLU A 20 15.65 22.70 24.81
C GLU A 20 17.05 22.60 24.18
N LYS A 21 17.24 21.70 23.20
CA LYS A 21 18.50 21.60 22.44
C LYS A 21 18.81 22.87 21.66
N TRP A 22 17.79 23.55 21.13
CA TRP A 22 17.95 24.82 20.45
C TRP A 22 18.34 25.93 21.44
N GLN A 23 17.73 25.97 22.63
CA GLN A 23 18.12 26.90 23.70
C GLN A 23 19.58 26.66 24.15
N ALA A 24 19.99 25.39 24.31
CA ALA A 24 21.32 25.02 24.77
C ALA A 24 22.44 25.33 23.78
N LYS A 25 22.26 25.02 22.49
CA LYS A 25 23.32 25.19 21.46
C LYS A 25 23.13 26.36 20.51
N ARG A 26 21.97 27.04 20.54
CA ARG A 26 21.58 28.10 19.58
C ARG A 26 21.74 27.73 18.10
N ARG A 27 21.75 26.43 17.78
CA ARG A 27 21.87 25.91 16.40
C ARG A 27 20.49 25.73 15.77
N PHE A 28 20.31 26.25 14.56
CA PHE A 28 19.04 26.19 13.84
C PHE A 28 18.54 24.74 13.63
N PRO A 29 17.26 24.42 13.92
CA PRO A 29 16.74 23.05 13.91
C PRO A 29 16.38 22.55 12.50
N TYR A 30 17.38 22.44 11.63
CA TYR A 30 17.19 22.02 10.23
C TYR A 30 16.43 20.68 10.06
N LYS A 31 16.61 19.74 11.00
CA LYS A 31 15.90 18.44 10.98
C LYS A 31 14.38 18.59 11.06
N PHE A 32 13.89 19.56 11.82
CA PHE A 32 12.45 19.80 11.95
C PHE A 32 11.91 20.38 10.64
N ILE A 33 12.62 21.35 10.05
CA ILE A 33 12.21 22.02 8.81
C ILE A 33 12.19 21.05 7.63
N VAL A 34 13.19 20.18 7.51
CA VAL A 34 13.21 19.11 6.49
C VAL A 34 11.95 18.24 6.59
N GLN A 35 11.50 17.90 7.79
CA GLN A 35 10.30 17.08 7.98
C GLN A 35 9.01 17.84 7.67
N VAL A 36 8.91 19.13 8.02
CA VAL A 36 7.76 19.98 7.67
C VAL A 36 7.65 20.14 6.14
N ILE A 37 8.76 20.43 5.46
CA ILE A 37 8.81 20.52 4.01
C ILE A 37 8.43 19.17 3.38
N LYS A 38 8.95 18.06 3.93
CA LYS A 38 8.61 16.71 3.46
C LYS A 38 7.10 16.45 3.54
N ILE A 39 6.45 16.78 4.66
CA ILE A 39 5.00 16.59 4.83
C ILE A 39 4.23 17.31 3.73
N LEU A 40 4.56 18.58 3.46
CA LEU A 40 3.91 19.37 2.43
C LEU A 40 4.14 18.79 1.03
N LEU A 41 5.40 18.52 0.67
CA LEU A 41 5.74 18.02 -0.67
C LEU A 41 5.12 16.65 -0.97
N VAL A 42 5.20 15.72 -0.02
CA VAL A 42 4.63 14.36 -0.17
C VAL A 42 3.11 14.43 -0.26
N THR A 43 2.46 15.27 0.55
CA THR A 43 0.99 15.41 0.50
C THR A 43 0.54 16.01 -0.83
N ILE A 44 1.22 17.05 -1.33
CA ILE A 44 0.93 17.64 -2.66
C ILE A 44 1.14 16.60 -3.76
N GLN A 45 2.25 15.85 -3.72
CA GLN A 45 2.55 14.80 -4.69
C GLN A 45 1.47 13.70 -4.70
N LEU A 46 0.99 13.29 -3.51
CA LEU A 46 -0.06 12.30 -3.36
C LEU A 46 -1.39 12.81 -3.92
N CYS A 47 -1.80 14.04 -3.59
CA CYS A 47 -3.06 14.60 -4.09
C CYS A 47 -3.08 14.67 -5.62
N LEU A 48 -1.99 15.12 -6.25
CA LEU A 48 -1.86 15.16 -7.70
C LEU A 48 -1.88 13.76 -8.34
N PHE A 49 -1.22 12.79 -7.70
CA PHE A 49 -1.23 11.40 -8.17
C PHE A 49 -2.62 10.75 -8.01
N ALA A 50 -3.29 10.97 -6.87
CA ALA A 50 -4.60 10.43 -6.58
C ALA A 50 -5.65 10.92 -7.58
N HIS A 51 -5.63 12.20 -7.96
CA HIS A 51 -6.52 12.73 -8.98
C HIS A 51 -6.31 12.06 -10.35
N ASN A 52 -5.05 11.90 -10.78
CA ASN A 52 -4.74 11.20 -12.03
C ASN A 52 -5.16 9.73 -11.98
N ASN A 53 -4.89 9.04 -10.88
CA ASN A 53 -5.23 7.63 -10.71
C ASN A 53 -6.76 7.44 -10.69
N TYR A 54 -7.50 8.34 -10.04
CA TYR A 54 -8.96 8.33 -10.04
C TYR A 54 -9.52 8.44 -11.46
N ILE A 55 -9.04 9.39 -12.27
CA ILE A 55 -9.48 9.53 -13.68
C ILE A 55 -9.18 8.25 -14.47
N HIS A 56 -8.01 7.66 -14.29
CA HIS A 56 -7.63 6.41 -14.95
C HIS A 56 -8.56 5.26 -14.56
N VAL A 57 -8.73 5.01 -13.25
CA VAL A 57 -9.58 3.92 -12.74
C VAL A 57 -11.02 4.10 -13.17
N ASN A 58 -11.56 5.32 -13.06
CA ASN A 58 -12.94 5.61 -13.46
C ASN A 58 -13.13 5.36 -14.96
N TYR A 59 -12.20 5.82 -15.80
CA TYR A 59 -12.27 5.54 -17.24
C TYR A 59 -12.25 4.03 -17.54
N THR A 60 -11.39 3.26 -16.88
CA THR A 60 -11.36 1.79 -17.09
C THR A 60 -12.63 1.10 -16.60
N TRP A 61 -13.20 1.58 -15.49
CA TRP A 61 -14.44 1.06 -14.93
C TRP A 61 -15.65 1.38 -15.83
N ASP A 62 -15.80 2.64 -16.26
CA ASP A 62 -16.90 3.10 -17.10
C ASP A 62 -16.90 2.37 -18.46
N ASN A 63 -15.72 2.16 -19.06
CA ASN A 63 -15.60 1.37 -20.29
C ASN A 63 -15.99 -0.09 -20.07
N ARG A 64 -15.60 -0.69 -18.93
CA ARG A 64 -16.02 -2.06 -18.59
C ARG A 64 -17.54 -2.15 -18.46
N VAL A 65 -18.20 -1.19 -17.81
CA VAL A 65 -19.67 -1.13 -17.73
C VAL A 65 -20.29 -0.99 -19.12
N ALA A 66 -19.77 -0.10 -19.96
CA ALA A 66 -20.23 0.05 -21.34
C ALA A 66 -20.09 -1.25 -22.15
N PHE A 67 -18.95 -1.95 -22.02
CA PHE A 67 -18.73 -3.25 -22.67
C PHE A 67 -19.68 -4.33 -22.16
N SER A 68 -20.02 -4.34 -20.87
CA SER A 68 -21.03 -5.24 -20.34
C SER A 68 -22.38 -5.02 -21.01
N HIS A 69 -22.82 -3.78 -21.19
CA HIS A 69 -24.07 -3.47 -21.92
C HIS A 69 -24.01 -3.82 -23.42
N LEU A 70 -22.85 -3.67 -24.05
CA LEU A 70 -22.70 -3.93 -25.49
C LEU A 70 -22.58 -5.43 -25.83
N PHE A 71 -21.98 -6.23 -24.95
CA PHE A 71 -21.59 -7.61 -25.27
C PHE A 71 -22.21 -8.68 -24.37
N LEU A 72 -22.74 -8.35 -23.18
CA LEU A 72 -23.41 -9.32 -22.33
C LEU A 72 -24.92 -9.27 -22.51
N ARG A 73 -25.48 -10.36 -23.04
CA ARG A 73 -26.93 -10.50 -23.19
C ARG A 73 -27.59 -10.59 -21.80
N GLY A 74 -28.55 -9.70 -21.54
CA GLY A 74 -29.30 -9.67 -20.27
C GLY A 74 -28.60 -8.93 -19.13
N TRP A 75 -27.56 -8.14 -19.42
CA TRP A 75 -26.98 -7.22 -18.45
C TRP A 75 -28.00 -6.13 -18.06
N ASP A 76 -28.07 -5.81 -16.77
CA ASP A 76 -28.98 -4.81 -16.21
C ASP A 76 -28.25 -3.88 -15.22
N THR A 77 -28.80 -2.68 -15.05
CA THR A 77 -28.33 -1.64 -14.14
C THR A 77 -28.21 -2.10 -12.69
N SER A 78 -29.02 -3.08 -12.26
CA SER A 78 -28.93 -3.68 -10.92
C SER A 78 -27.61 -4.42 -10.65
N LEU A 79 -26.85 -4.79 -11.68
CA LEU A 79 -25.57 -5.50 -11.61
C LEU A 79 -24.34 -4.58 -11.65
N GLU A 80 -24.53 -3.27 -11.86
CA GLU A 80 -23.42 -2.31 -11.98
C GLU A 80 -22.75 -2.01 -10.64
N VAL A 81 -23.52 -2.06 -9.55
CA VAL A 81 -23.04 -1.76 -8.19
C VAL A 81 -23.17 -3.02 -7.32
N PRO A 82 -22.12 -3.44 -6.61
CA PRO A 82 -22.21 -4.54 -5.67
C PRO A 82 -23.00 -4.09 -4.43
N VAL A 83 -24.34 -4.23 -4.49
CA VAL A 83 -25.23 -3.98 -3.35
C VAL A 83 -25.32 -5.24 -2.50
N TYR A 84 -25.23 -5.08 -1.17
CA TYR A 84 -25.36 -6.18 -0.22
C TYR A 84 -26.55 -5.96 0.73
N PRO A 85 -27.47 -6.94 0.88
CA PRO A 85 -27.59 -8.18 0.12
C PRO A 85 -27.95 -7.91 -1.36
N PRO A 86 -27.60 -8.81 -2.29
CA PRO A 86 -27.86 -8.60 -3.70
C PRO A 86 -29.37 -8.65 -3.98
N VAL A 87 -29.85 -7.72 -4.81
CA VAL A 87 -31.27 -7.62 -5.22
C VAL A 87 -31.60 -8.68 -6.27
N THR A 88 -30.63 -9.02 -7.12
CA THR A 88 -30.73 -9.98 -8.21
C THR A 88 -29.63 -11.05 -8.10
N GLY A 89 -29.87 -12.22 -8.70
CA GLY A 89 -28.86 -13.28 -8.76
C GLY A 89 -27.69 -12.90 -9.69
N PRO A 90 -26.59 -13.67 -9.68
CA PRO A 90 -25.51 -13.48 -10.64
C PRO A 90 -26.02 -13.72 -12.07
N LEU A 91 -25.47 -12.99 -13.05
CA LEU A 91 -25.79 -13.21 -14.45
C LEU A 91 -25.34 -14.61 -14.88
N ALA A 92 -26.28 -15.41 -15.38
CA ALA A 92 -26.03 -16.80 -15.72
C ALA A 92 -26.91 -17.28 -16.87
N ILE A 93 -26.47 -18.36 -17.52
CA ILE A 93 -27.11 -19.02 -18.64
C ILE A 93 -27.61 -20.40 -18.18
N TYR A 94 -28.87 -20.71 -18.48
CA TYR A 94 -29.53 -21.95 -18.03
C TYR A 94 -29.90 -22.90 -19.18
N LYS A 95 -29.92 -22.43 -20.44
CA LYS A 95 -30.30 -23.22 -21.61
C LYS A 95 -29.16 -23.28 -22.62
N ARG A 96 -29.08 -24.41 -23.34
CA ARG A 96 -28.07 -24.63 -24.39
C ARG A 96 -28.23 -23.65 -25.55
N ASP A 97 -29.45 -23.34 -25.97
CA ASP A 97 -29.66 -22.36 -27.05
C ASP A 97 -29.33 -20.94 -26.58
N ASP A 98 -29.51 -20.63 -25.29
CA ASP A 98 -29.12 -19.35 -24.72
C ASP A 98 -27.60 -19.15 -24.77
N PHE A 99 -26.79 -20.21 -24.59
CA PHE A 99 -25.34 -20.16 -24.77
C PHE A 99 -24.93 -19.66 -26.16
N TYR A 100 -25.46 -20.27 -27.22
CA TYR A 100 -25.17 -19.86 -28.60
C TYR A 100 -25.64 -18.43 -28.86
N SER A 101 -26.86 -18.10 -28.42
CA SER A 101 -27.42 -16.78 -28.62
C SER A 101 -26.66 -15.66 -27.89
N THR A 102 -26.00 -15.96 -26.77
CA THR A 102 -25.14 -15.01 -26.04
C THR A 102 -23.84 -14.77 -26.81
N ILE A 103 -23.29 -15.80 -27.44
CA ILE A 103 -22.14 -15.64 -28.34
C ILE A 103 -22.54 -14.78 -29.55
N ASP A 104 -23.69 -15.07 -30.15
CA ASP A 104 -24.22 -14.32 -31.30
C ASP A 104 -24.45 -12.85 -30.95
N TYR A 105 -25.06 -12.57 -29.80
CA TYR A 105 -25.26 -11.21 -29.30
C TYR A 105 -23.94 -10.45 -29.14
N ALA A 106 -22.91 -11.09 -28.58
CA ALA A 106 -21.59 -10.49 -28.41
C ALA A 106 -20.90 -10.23 -29.76
N LEU A 107 -21.04 -11.14 -30.73
CA LEU A 107 -20.50 -10.98 -32.09
C LEU A 107 -21.22 -9.85 -32.85
N ASP A 108 -22.55 -9.79 -32.77
CA ASP A 108 -23.35 -8.71 -33.37
C ASP A 108 -22.97 -7.35 -32.78
N GLY A 109 -22.80 -7.28 -31.46
CA GLY A 109 -22.31 -6.08 -30.79
C GLY A 109 -20.89 -5.70 -31.23
N TYR A 110 -20.01 -6.68 -31.42
CA TYR A 110 -18.64 -6.44 -31.87
C TYR A 110 -18.59 -5.94 -33.31
N TYR A 111 -19.34 -6.54 -34.24
CA TYR A 111 -19.34 -6.15 -35.65
C TYR A 111 -20.16 -4.88 -35.93
N ASN A 112 -21.14 -4.54 -35.09
CA ASN A 112 -21.92 -3.29 -35.15
C ASN A 112 -21.42 -2.22 -34.18
N LEU A 113 -20.10 -2.14 -33.98
CA LEU A 113 -19.48 -1.19 -33.04
C LEU A 113 -19.74 0.28 -33.40
N SER A 114 -20.04 0.59 -34.66
CA SER A 114 -20.39 1.94 -35.13
C SER A 114 -21.65 2.51 -34.48
N ASN A 115 -22.51 1.67 -33.92
CA ASN A 115 -23.71 2.10 -33.20
C ASN A 115 -23.43 2.44 -31.71
N ALA A 116 -22.21 2.20 -31.22
CA ALA A 116 -21.83 2.53 -29.85
C ALA A 116 -21.59 4.05 -29.70
N ILE A 117 -21.96 4.61 -28.54
CA ILE A 117 -21.69 6.02 -28.20
C ILE A 117 -20.18 6.25 -28.00
N GLY A 118 -19.47 5.27 -27.45
CA GLY A 118 -18.04 5.35 -27.22
C GLY A 118 -17.24 5.33 -28.52
N SER A 119 -16.16 6.10 -28.59
CA SER A 119 -15.23 6.09 -29.72
C SER A 119 -14.35 4.84 -29.66
N TYR A 120 -14.90 3.73 -30.14
CA TYR A 120 -14.23 2.44 -30.21
C TYR A 120 -13.77 2.14 -31.64
N SER A 121 -12.61 1.50 -31.75
CA SER A 121 -11.97 1.12 -33.01
C SER A 121 -11.39 -0.28 -32.88
N TYR A 122 -11.24 -0.97 -34.01
CA TYR A 122 -10.63 -2.29 -34.07
C TYR A 122 -9.10 -2.19 -33.95
N THR A 123 -8.44 -3.33 -33.79
CA THR A 123 -7.00 -3.37 -33.55
C THR A 123 -6.15 -3.12 -34.80
N GLU A 124 -6.66 -3.39 -36.00
CA GLU A 124 -5.89 -3.20 -37.23
C GLU A 124 -5.72 -1.71 -37.56
N GLU A 125 -4.64 -1.34 -38.26
CA GLU A 125 -4.36 0.07 -38.59
C GLU A 125 -5.41 0.67 -39.52
N ASP A 126 -5.96 -0.12 -40.44
CA ASP A 126 -7.05 0.28 -41.35
C ASP A 126 -8.43 0.27 -40.68
N ASN A 127 -8.48 0.03 -39.37
CA ASN A 127 -9.72 -0.18 -38.62
C ASN A 127 -10.58 -1.32 -39.23
N SER A 128 -9.94 -2.31 -39.86
CA SER A 128 -10.61 -3.51 -40.32
C SER A 128 -10.96 -4.43 -39.14
N PHE A 129 -12.01 -5.23 -39.32
CA PHE A 129 -12.45 -6.20 -38.32
C PHE A 129 -11.31 -7.16 -37.96
N SER A 130 -10.93 -7.21 -36.68
CA SER A 130 -10.05 -8.26 -36.17
C SER A 130 -10.87 -9.53 -35.93
N PRO A 131 -10.30 -10.72 -36.16
CA PRO A 131 -10.98 -11.96 -35.81
C PRO A 131 -11.25 -12.02 -34.30
N VAL A 132 -12.44 -12.49 -33.94
CA VAL A 132 -12.82 -12.82 -32.57
C VAL A 132 -12.43 -14.26 -32.28
N THR A 133 -11.73 -14.53 -31.17
CA THR A 133 -11.32 -15.88 -30.81
C THR A 133 -12.30 -16.49 -29.80
N LEU A 134 -12.96 -17.58 -30.19
CA LEU A 134 -13.77 -18.41 -29.28
C LEU A 134 -12.94 -19.63 -28.88
N CYS A 135 -12.68 -19.80 -27.58
CA CYS A 135 -11.98 -20.95 -27.03
C CYS A 135 -12.90 -21.76 -26.11
N LEU A 136 -12.97 -23.07 -26.33
CA LEU A 136 -13.74 -24.02 -25.53
C LEU A 136 -12.77 -24.94 -24.78
N TYR A 137 -13.00 -25.10 -23.48
CA TYR A 137 -12.26 -26.01 -22.61
C TYR A 137 -13.20 -27.16 -22.24
N GLN A 138 -12.93 -28.33 -22.79
CA GLN A 138 -13.76 -29.52 -22.60
C GLN A 138 -12.91 -30.65 -22.01
N TYR A 139 -13.51 -31.45 -21.15
CA TYR A 139 -12.93 -32.74 -20.80
C TYR A 139 -12.85 -33.62 -22.04
N LYS A 140 -11.75 -34.37 -22.16
CA LYS A 140 -11.51 -35.29 -23.26
C LYS A 140 -12.61 -36.33 -23.40
N GLU A 141 -13.07 -36.87 -22.27
CA GLU A 141 -14.28 -37.68 -22.19
C GLU A 141 -15.14 -37.22 -21.01
N GLY A 142 -16.44 -37.07 -21.23
CA GLY A 142 -17.39 -36.59 -20.22
C GLY A 142 -18.80 -37.00 -20.60
N ILE A 143 -19.01 -38.31 -20.74
CA ILE A 143 -20.32 -38.88 -21.08
C ILE A 143 -20.98 -39.32 -19.78
N ILE A 144 -22.11 -38.71 -19.47
CA ILE A 144 -22.85 -38.95 -18.22
C ILE A 144 -24.16 -39.64 -18.57
N PHE A 145 -24.37 -40.84 -18.05
CA PHE A 145 -25.61 -41.59 -18.19
C PHE A 145 -26.38 -41.50 -16.87
N GLY A 146 -27.10 -40.38 -16.68
CA GLY A 146 -27.85 -40.15 -15.45
C GLY A 146 -28.92 -41.21 -15.14
N PHE A 147 -29.44 -41.91 -16.16
CA PHE A 147 -30.50 -42.92 -16.00
C PHE A 147 -30.03 -44.23 -15.33
N ASN A 148 -28.75 -44.56 -15.44
CA ASN A 148 -28.15 -45.76 -14.82
C ASN A 148 -26.97 -45.40 -13.90
N GLU A 149 -26.83 -44.12 -13.54
CA GLU A 149 -25.81 -43.58 -12.63
C GLU A 149 -24.35 -43.90 -13.07
N SER A 150 -24.13 -44.16 -14.37
CA SER A 150 -22.81 -44.47 -14.92
C SER A 150 -22.21 -43.31 -15.70
N TYR A 151 -20.89 -43.25 -15.79
CA TYR A 151 -20.19 -42.22 -16.55
C TYR A 151 -18.88 -42.74 -17.14
N VAL A 152 -18.46 -42.12 -18.24
CA VAL A 152 -17.12 -42.28 -18.83
C VAL A 152 -16.46 -40.92 -18.79
N PHE A 153 -15.34 -40.82 -18.05
CA PHE A 153 -14.70 -39.55 -17.72
C PHE A 153 -13.18 -39.62 -17.84
N ASP A 154 -12.64 -38.67 -18.60
CA ASP A 154 -11.22 -38.36 -18.65
C ASP A 154 -11.04 -36.89 -18.24
N LYS A 155 -10.29 -36.67 -17.15
CA LYS A 155 -10.06 -35.35 -16.56
C LYS A 155 -9.17 -34.43 -17.42
N GLU A 156 -8.51 -34.96 -18.44
CA GLU A 156 -7.66 -34.16 -19.33
C GLU A 156 -8.52 -33.11 -20.05
N VAL A 157 -8.16 -31.82 -19.89
CA VAL A 157 -8.89 -30.72 -20.52
C VAL A 157 -8.25 -30.38 -21.85
N ILE A 158 -9.03 -30.51 -22.92
CA ILE A 158 -8.64 -30.15 -24.29
C ILE A 158 -9.15 -28.74 -24.57
N GLU A 159 -8.23 -27.88 -25.02
CA GLU A 159 -8.54 -26.54 -25.51
C GLU A 159 -8.75 -26.58 -27.03
N THR A 160 -9.90 -26.07 -27.47
CA THR A 160 -10.21 -25.89 -28.90
C THR A 160 -10.55 -24.43 -29.14
N CYS A 161 -9.73 -23.73 -29.93
CA CYS A 161 -9.93 -22.32 -30.25
C CYS A 161 -10.21 -22.13 -31.74
N ILE A 162 -11.16 -21.25 -32.05
CA ILE A 162 -11.51 -20.87 -33.41
C ILE A 162 -11.48 -19.35 -33.57
N ASN A 163 -11.09 -18.91 -34.76
CA ASN A 163 -11.11 -17.49 -35.12
C ASN A 163 -12.33 -17.22 -36.00
N ILE A 164 -13.23 -16.40 -35.50
CA ILE A 164 -14.46 -15.98 -36.16
C ILE A 164 -14.17 -14.65 -36.85
N THR A 165 -14.27 -14.64 -38.18
CA THR A 165 -14.14 -13.41 -38.99
C THR A 165 -15.53 -12.90 -39.38
N HIS A 166 -15.62 -11.62 -39.77
CA HIS A 166 -16.87 -10.99 -40.17
C HIS A 166 -17.57 -11.69 -41.36
N GLN A 167 -16.78 -12.18 -42.34
CA GLN A 167 -17.33 -12.91 -43.49
C GLN A 167 -18.04 -14.20 -43.04
N VAL A 168 -17.40 -14.94 -42.15
CA VAL A 168 -17.95 -16.19 -41.60
C VAL A 168 -19.19 -15.88 -40.74
N HIS A 169 -19.21 -14.77 -40.01
CA HIS A 169 -20.39 -14.35 -39.25
C HIS A 169 -21.59 -14.07 -40.16
N ASN A 170 -21.41 -13.26 -41.20
CA ASN A 170 -22.49 -12.93 -42.15
C ASN A 170 -23.02 -14.12 -42.94
N GLU A 171 -22.16 -15.11 -43.23
CA GLU A 171 -22.58 -16.32 -43.95
C GLU A 171 -23.43 -17.25 -43.07
N PHE A 172 -23.11 -17.38 -41.78
CA PHE A 172 -23.72 -18.39 -40.92
C PHE A 172 -24.76 -17.83 -39.95
N ASN A 173 -24.82 -16.51 -39.69
CA ASN A 173 -25.72 -15.75 -38.80
C ASN A 173 -25.93 -16.31 -37.37
N MET A 174 -25.49 -17.53 -37.09
CA MET A 174 -25.74 -18.33 -35.90
C MET A 174 -24.45 -19.11 -35.59
N SER A 175 -23.85 -18.85 -34.43
CA SER A 175 -22.66 -19.54 -33.91
C SER A 175 -22.83 -21.06 -33.89
N LYS A 176 -24.05 -21.55 -33.65
CA LYS A 176 -24.39 -22.98 -33.68
C LYS A 176 -24.11 -23.63 -35.05
N LEU A 177 -24.44 -22.94 -36.15
CA LEU A 177 -24.18 -23.43 -37.51
C LEU A 177 -22.70 -23.35 -37.87
N LEU A 178 -22.03 -22.28 -37.44
CA LEU A 178 -20.59 -22.07 -37.63
C LEU A 178 -19.78 -23.20 -36.99
N LEU A 179 -20.08 -23.53 -35.74
CA LEU A 179 -19.42 -24.62 -35.00
C LEU A 179 -19.68 -25.99 -35.65
N ALA A 180 -20.93 -26.25 -36.07
CA ALA A 180 -21.28 -27.50 -36.75
C ALA A 180 -20.51 -27.67 -38.07
N LYS A 181 -20.35 -26.61 -38.87
CA LYS A 181 -19.61 -26.66 -40.14
C LYS A 181 -18.10 -26.90 -39.94
N GLN A 182 -17.54 -26.44 -38.83
CA GLN A 182 -16.15 -26.69 -38.46
C GLN A 182 -15.93 -28.06 -37.78
N ASN A 183 -16.96 -28.92 -37.77
CA ASN A 183 -16.97 -30.22 -37.08
C ASN A 183 -16.71 -30.12 -35.56
N ILE A 184 -17.06 -28.99 -34.94
CA ILE A 184 -16.95 -28.79 -33.50
C ILE A 184 -18.35 -28.95 -32.90
N ASN A 185 -18.59 -30.11 -32.28
CA ASN A 185 -19.80 -30.33 -31.51
C ASN A 185 -19.55 -29.98 -30.04
N VAL A 186 -20.30 -29.01 -29.50
CA VAL A 186 -20.14 -28.61 -28.10
C VAL A 186 -20.85 -29.63 -27.19
N ASN A 187 -20.07 -30.52 -26.58
CA ASN A 187 -20.58 -31.42 -25.57
C ASN A 187 -20.71 -30.67 -24.22
N PHE A 188 -21.90 -30.17 -23.90
CA PHE A 188 -22.18 -29.45 -22.66
C PHE A 188 -21.94 -30.30 -21.40
N SER A 189 -22.01 -31.62 -21.47
CA SER A 189 -21.69 -32.51 -20.34
C SER A 189 -20.19 -32.56 -20.02
N ALA A 190 -19.34 -32.18 -20.99
CA ALA A 190 -17.89 -32.13 -20.84
C ALA A 190 -17.33 -30.70 -20.84
N LEU A 191 -18.14 -29.68 -21.17
CA LEU A 191 -17.73 -28.29 -21.26
C LEU A 191 -17.48 -27.71 -19.88
N VAL A 192 -16.22 -27.42 -19.57
CA VAL A 192 -15.80 -26.83 -18.28
C VAL A 192 -15.93 -25.32 -18.31
N ARG A 193 -15.48 -24.70 -19.40
CA ARG A 193 -15.42 -23.24 -19.54
C ARG A 193 -15.35 -22.85 -21.00
N ALA A 194 -15.84 -21.67 -21.37
CA ALA A 194 -15.60 -21.08 -22.68
C ALA A 194 -15.19 -19.61 -22.54
N TYR A 195 -14.36 -19.14 -23.48
CA TYR A 195 -13.96 -17.74 -23.57
C TYR A 195 -14.24 -17.18 -24.95
N LEU A 196 -14.85 -16.00 -25.01
CA LEU A 196 -14.87 -15.17 -26.20
C LEU A 196 -13.90 -14.01 -25.99
N LYS A 197 -12.86 -13.92 -26.83
CA LYS A 197 -11.75 -12.97 -26.68
C LYS A 197 -11.66 -12.08 -27.92
N PHE A 198 -11.59 -10.78 -27.68
CA PHE A 198 -11.32 -9.78 -28.71
C PHE A 198 -10.74 -8.52 -28.08
N ALA A 199 -10.19 -7.62 -28.89
CA ALA A 199 -9.61 -6.38 -28.42
C ALA A 199 -10.20 -5.18 -29.15
N LEU A 200 -10.38 -4.09 -28.41
CA LEU A 200 -10.87 -2.81 -28.93
C LEU A 200 -9.93 -1.69 -28.49
N LYS A 201 -9.70 -0.73 -29.38
CA LYS A 201 -8.96 0.49 -29.11
C LYS A 201 -9.92 1.64 -28.85
N THR A 202 -9.56 2.52 -27.94
CA THR A 202 -10.30 3.75 -27.66
C THR A 202 -9.35 4.86 -27.25
N VAL A 203 -9.85 6.10 -27.33
CA VAL A 203 -9.13 7.30 -26.97
C VAL A 203 -9.85 8.00 -25.83
N ASN A 204 -9.16 8.15 -24.70
CA ASN A 204 -9.64 8.95 -23.59
C ASN A 204 -9.35 10.43 -23.87
N LEU A 205 -10.38 11.13 -24.32
CA LEU A 205 -10.41 12.59 -24.39
C LEU A 205 -10.68 13.12 -22.98
N LYS A 206 -9.62 13.45 -22.23
CA LYS A 206 -9.76 13.96 -20.86
C LYS A 206 -10.63 15.23 -20.87
N ALA A 207 -11.67 15.24 -20.05
CA ALA A 207 -12.48 16.45 -19.81
C ALA A 207 -11.69 17.57 -19.09
N ALA A 208 -10.47 17.27 -18.62
CA ALA A 208 -9.57 18.18 -17.92
C ALA A 208 -8.82 19.12 -18.88
N GLY A 209 -9.57 19.99 -19.56
CA GLY A 209 -9.08 21.19 -20.26
C GLY A 209 -8.14 20.96 -21.46
N PRO A 210 -7.80 22.04 -22.19
CA PRO A 210 -6.95 21.99 -23.39
C PRO A 210 -5.47 21.63 -23.14
N MET A 211 -5.08 21.36 -21.88
CA MET A 211 -3.69 21.25 -21.42
C MET A 211 -3.23 19.81 -21.14
N THR A 212 -4.06 18.78 -21.36
CA THR A 212 -3.62 17.39 -21.17
C THR A 212 -3.79 16.58 -22.45
N PRO A 213 -2.74 15.84 -22.89
CA PRO A 213 -2.86 15.03 -24.09
C PRO A 213 -3.81 13.85 -23.85
N PRO A 214 -4.52 13.40 -24.89
CA PRO A 214 -5.36 12.22 -24.80
C PRO A 214 -4.54 10.97 -24.52
N ASP A 215 -5.15 10.00 -23.85
CA ASP A 215 -4.56 8.70 -23.58
C ASP A 215 -5.23 7.63 -24.45
N CYS A 216 -4.44 6.85 -25.18
CA CYS A 216 -4.92 5.77 -26.02
C CYS A 216 -4.88 4.47 -25.24
N TYR A 217 -5.96 3.70 -25.29
CA TYR A 217 -6.08 2.42 -24.62
C TYR A 217 -6.49 1.34 -25.62
N GLN A 218 -5.96 0.14 -25.41
CA GLN A 218 -6.48 -1.10 -25.97
C GLN A 218 -7.06 -1.91 -24.83
N PHE A 219 -8.35 -2.18 -24.87
CA PHE A 219 -9.01 -3.08 -23.94
C PHE A 219 -9.00 -4.49 -24.53
N ASN A 220 -8.42 -5.44 -23.80
CA ASN A 220 -8.54 -6.86 -24.11
C ASN A 220 -9.79 -7.37 -23.40
N ILE A 221 -10.86 -7.57 -24.16
CA ILE A 221 -12.16 -7.98 -23.66
C ILE A 221 -12.23 -9.50 -23.69
N LYS A 222 -12.63 -10.07 -22.55
CA LYS A 222 -12.79 -11.50 -22.35
C LYS A 222 -14.14 -11.75 -21.71
N ILE A 223 -15.03 -12.37 -22.46
CA ILE A 223 -16.30 -12.90 -21.93
C ILE A 223 -16.03 -14.32 -21.46
N ASP A 224 -16.39 -14.58 -20.21
CA ASP A 224 -16.16 -15.83 -19.52
C ASP A 224 -17.47 -16.55 -19.23
N PHE A 225 -17.55 -17.77 -19.75
CA PHE A 225 -18.65 -18.71 -19.56
C PHE A 225 -18.17 -19.83 -18.63
N ASP A 226 -18.49 -19.73 -17.35
CA ASP A 226 -18.00 -20.65 -16.33
C ASP A 226 -19.04 -21.75 -16.02
N ASN A 227 -18.68 -23.01 -16.31
CA ASN A 227 -19.52 -24.19 -16.09
C ASN A 227 -18.83 -25.23 -15.18
N ARG A 228 -17.87 -24.80 -14.35
CA ARG A 228 -17.05 -25.70 -13.52
C ARG A 228 -17.84 -26.53 -12.51
N ASP A 229 -18.97 -26.03 -12.03
CA ASP A 229 -19.79 -26.70 -11.01
C ASP A 229 -20.77 -27.74 -11.60
N PHE A 230 -21.00 -27.73 -12.92
CA PHE A 230 -21.90 -28.66 -13.63
C PHE A 230 -23.31 -28.80 -13.01
N ASP A 231 -23.83 -27.74 -12.40
CA ASP A 231 -25.14 -27.69 -11.71
C ASP A 231 -26.29 -27.17 -12.59
N GLY A 232 -26.01 -26.91 -13.87
CA GLY A 232 -26.96 -26.35 -14.83
C GLY A 232 -27.03 -24.81 -14.82
N GLN A 233 -26.23 -24.14 -13.98
CA GLN A 233 -26.06 -22.70 -13.97
C GLN A 233 -24.67 -22.33 -14.51
N MET A 234 -24.61 -21.82 -15.74
CA MET A 234 -23.35 -21.34 -16.32
C MET A 234 -23.18 -19.85 -16.03
N LEU A 235 -22.24 -19.47 -15.17
CA LEU A 235 -22.01 -18.08 -14.79
C LEU A 235 -21.37 -17.29 -15.94
N LEU A 236 -21.86 -16.08 -16.17
CA LEU A 236 -21.38 -15.21 -17.23
C LEU A 236 -20.71 -13.97 -16.62
N SER A 237 -19.48 -13.67 -17.05
CA SER A 237 -18.79 -12.46 -16.64
C SER A 237 -17.98 -11.85 -17.78
N LEU A 238 -17.75 -10.52 -17.71
CA LEU A 238 -16.90 -9.80 -18.64
C LEU A 238 -15.75 -9.14 -17.88
N ASP A 239 -14.55 -9.42 -18.39
CA ASP A 239 -13.33 -8.74 -18.00
C ASP A 239 -12.79 -7.93 -19.18
N ALA A 240 -12.22 -6.77 -18.88
CA ALA A 240 -11.73 -5.81 -19.87
C ALA A 240 -10.40 -5.24 -19.39
N GLU A 241 -9.31 -5.92 -19.73
CA GLU A 241 -7.97 -5.54 -19.27
C GLU A 241 -7.44 -4.35 -20.10
N PRO A 242 -7.13 -3.20 -19.47
CA PRO A 242 -6.67 -2.02 -20.19
C PRO A 242 -5.15 -2.06 -20.43
N LYS A 243 -4.75 -1.95 -21.69
CA LYS A 243 -3.36 -1.73 -22.11
C LYS A 243 -3.20 -0.32 -22.68
N ARG A 244 -2.37 0.50 -22.03
CA ARG A 244 -2.07 1.85 -22.53
C ARG A 244 -1.19 1.79 -23.77
N LEU A 245 -1.56 2.55 -24.80
CA LEU A 245 -0.84 2.70 -26.06
C LEU A 245 -0.28 4.12 -26.21
N GLN A 246 0.74 4.28 -27.05
CA GLN A 246 1.24 5.60 -27.44
C GLN A 246 0.37 6.17 -28.56
N CYS A 247 -0.31 7.29 -28.29
CA CYS A 247 -1.05 8.01 -29.32
C CYS A 247 -0.11 8.64 -30.35
N LYS A 248 -0.39 8.43 -31.63
CA LYS A 248 0.26 9.11 -32.77
C LYS A 248 -0.73 10.19 -33.27
N GLY A 249 -0.47 11.47 -33.03
CA GLY A 249 -1.37 12.56 -33.42
C GLY A 249 -0.67 13.91 -33.50
N ASP A 250 -1.20 14.80 -34.34
CA ASP A 250 -0.61 16.13 -34.61
C ASP A 250 -0.97 17.11 -33.48
N THR A 251 -0.07 17.26 -32.52
CA THR A 251 -0.33 18.00 -31.28
C THR A 251 0.13 19.46 -31.41
N ARG A 252 -0.76 20.35 -31.86
CA ARG A 252 -0.59 21.82 -31.68
C ARG A 252 -0.58 22.26 -30.20
N TYR A 253 -0.81 21.34 -29.27
CA TYR A 253 -0.86 21.53 -27.81
C TYR A 253 0.50 21.38 -27.08
N THR A 254 1.63 21.36 -27.81
CA THR A 254 2.91 20.88 -27.27
C THR A 254 3.64 21.82 -26.33
N THR A 255 3.29 23.12 -26.27
CA THR A 255 4.03 24.10 -25.46
C THR A 255 3.65 24.06 -23.97
N ASP A 256 2.36 23.97 -23.64
CA ASP A 256 1.90 24.07 -22.24
C ASP A 256 1.99 22.73 -21.48
N ASN A 257 1.75 21.60 -22.16
CA ASN A 257 1.85 20.26 -21.56
C ASN A 257 3.28 19.94 -21.09
N ARG A 258 4.30 20.51 -21.77
CA ARG A 258 5.71 20.33 -21.39
C ARG A 258 6.03 20.97 -20.05
N ILE A 259 5.44 22.13 -19.75
CA ILE A 259 5.65 22.84 -18.49
C ILE A 259 5.01 22.06 -17.36
N GLU A 260 3.76 21.61 -17.52
CA GLU A 260 3.07 20.82 -16.49
C GLU A 260 3.77 19.48 -16.23
N SER A 261 4.18 18.76 -17.28
CA SER A 261 4.95 17.53 -17.15
C SER A 261 6.30 17.78 -16.47
N ALA A 262 7.01 18.87 -16.81
CA ALA A 262 8.26 19.23 -16.18
C ALA A 262 8.09 19.58 -14.68
N LEU A 263 7.00 20.27 -14.32
CA LEU A 263 6.67 20.57 -12.92
C LEU A 263 6.35 19.30 -12.11
N ARG A 264 5.63 18.33 -12.69
CA ARG A 264 5.33 17.03 -12.05
C ARG A 264 6.61 16.21 -11.83
N THR A 265 7.47 16.12 -12.85
CA THR A 265 8.79 15.47 -12.72
C THR A 265 9.68 16.19 -11.70
N LEU A 266 9.71 17.53 -11.72
CA LEU A 266 10.46 18.31 -10.73
C LEU A 266 9.96 18.03 -9.31
N LEU A 267 8.64 17.99 -9.10
CA LEU A 267 8.05 17.64 -7.81
C LEU A 267 8.46 16.22 -7.36
N ASN A 268 8.40 15.22 -8.24
CA ASN A 268 8.82 13.85 -7.90
C ASN A 268 10.31 13.81 -7.51
N LEU A 269 11.19 14.49 -8.25
CA LEU A 269 12.62 14.57 -7.94
C LEU A 269 12.88 15.29 -6.61
N LEU A 270 12.15 16.38 -6.33
CA LEU A 270 12.24 17.09 -5.05
C LEU A 270 11.78 16.22 -3.88
N VAL A 271 10.73 15.41 -4.06
CA VAL A 271 10.28 14.46 -3.03
C VAL A 271 11.33 13.39 -2.78
N ILE A 272 11.91 12.79 -3.82
CA ILE A 272 13.00 11.81 -3.66
C ILE A 272 14.19 12.45 -2.94
N LEU A 273 14.56 13.67 -3.30
CA LEU A 273 15.66 14.40 -2.65
C LEU A 273 15.38 14.68 -1.17
N ILE A 274 14.21 15.21 -0.80
CA ILE A 274 13.90 15.52 0.59
C ILE A 274 13.78 14.24 1.44
N CYS A 275 13.21 13.16 0.88
CA CYS A 275 13.11 11.86 1.56
C CYS A 275 14.48 11.20 1.73
N THR A 276 15.39 11.28 0.75
CA THR A 276 16.76 10.76 0.90
C THR A 276 17.56 11.55 1.94
N VAL A 277 17.44 12.89 1.97
CA VAL A 277 18.03 13.72 3.02
C VAL A 277 17.46 13.34 4.40
N SER A 278 16.13 13.18 4.50
CA SER A 278 15.45 12.73 5.72
C SER A 278 15.96 11.37 6.20
N LEU A 279 16.07 10.40 5.29
CA LEU A 279 16.54 9.05 5.54
C LEU A 279 17.97 9.04 6.11
N VAL A 280 18.89 9.79 5.49
CA VAL A 280 20.28 9.90 5.93
C VAL A 280 20.36 10.56 7.32
N LEU A 281 19.61 11.64 7.54
CA LEU A 281 19.60 12.36 8.82
C LEU A 281 19.04 11.52 9.97
N CYS A 282 17.99 10.74 9.71
CA CYS A 282 17.37 9.85 10.69
C CYS A 282 18.24 8.62 10.96
N SER A 283 18.82 8.02 9.92
CA SER A 283 19.75 6.89 10.03
C SER A 283 20.99 7.28 10.84
N ARG A 284 21.57 8.46 10.57
CA ARG A 284 22.67 9.03 11.38
C ARG A 284 22.27 9.27 12.84
N ALA A 285 21.03 9.69 13.09
CA ALA A 285 20.53 9.90 14.45
C ALA A 285 20.42 8.59 15.23
N ILE A 286 19.91 7.52 14.60
CA ILE A 286 19.86 6.17 15.20
C ILE A 286 21.28 5.64 15.41
N TYR A 287 22.17 5.76 14.42
CA TYR A 287 23.55 5.32 14.55
C TYR A 287 24.27 5.99 15.73
N ARG A 288 24.16 7.32 15.86
CA ARG A 288 24.71 8.06 17.01
C ARG A 288 24.08 7.65 18.34
N ALA A 289 22.78 7.34 18.37
CA ALA A 289 22.11 6.84 19.56
C ALA A 289 22.64 5.46 19.98
N GLN A 290 22.90 4.56 19.02
CA GLN A 290 23.48 3.25 19.30
C GLN A 290 24.93 3.36 19.78
N LEU A 291 25.74 4.24 19.18
CA LEU A 291 27.09 4.51 19.64
C LEU A 291 27.10 5.01 21.09
N LEU A 292 26.22 5.98 21.41
CA LEU A 292 26.07 6.50 22.77
C LEU A 292 25.59 5.42 23.75
N LYS A 293 24.70 4.51 23.32
CA LYS A 293 24.28 3.35 24.11
C LYS A 293 25.49 2.46 24.48
N PHE A 294 26.33 2.10 23.51
CA PHE A 294 27.51 1.26 23.77
C PHE A 294 28.53 1.96 24.69
N GLU A 295 28.76 3.26 24.48
CA GLU A 295 29.62 4.08 25.34
C GLU A 295 29.08 4.12 26.78
N THR A 296 27.77 4.30 26.94
CA THR A 296 27.11 4.28 28.25
C THR A 296 27.22 2.91 28.92
N MET A 297 27.02 1.83 28.16
CA MET A 297 27.14 0.47 28.70
C MET A 297 28.56 0.18 29.19
N ASN A 298 29.58 0.57 28.42
CA ASN A 298 30.97 0.42 28.83
C ASN A 298 31.29 1.28 30.07
N PHE A 299 30.81 2.52 30.10
CA PHE A 299 30.98 3.40 31.26
C PHE A 299 30.37 2.81 32.53
N PHE A 300 29.11 2.32 32.46
CA PHE A 300 28.44 1.71 33.62
C PHE A 300 29.14 0.43 34.11
N LYS A 301 29.68 -0.38 33.18
CA LYS A 301 30.46 -1.57 33.53
C LYS A 301 31.77 -1.22 34.23
N ILE A 302 32.48 -0.17 33.77
CA ILE A 302 33.78 0.22 34.35
C ILE A 302 33.61 0.98 35.66
N ALA A 303 32.64 1.91 35.74
CA ALA A 303 32.50 2.82 36.88
C ALA A 303 31.68 2.24 38.03
N TYR A 304 30.71 1.37 37.76
CA TYR A 304 29.76 0.87 38.77
C TYR A 304 29.68 -0.66 38.83
N ASP A 305 30.46 -1.38 38.01
CA ASP A 305 30.40 -2.84 37.85
C ASP A 305 28.97 -3.39 37.65
N LYS A 306 28.12 -2.58 37.00
CA LYS A 306 26.71 -2.89 36.77
C LYS A 306 26.38 -2.81 35.29
N SER A 307 25.61 -3.78 34.82
CA SER A 307 25.06 -3.73 33.46
C SER A 307 23.79 -2.88 33.43
N LEU A 308 23.62 -2.05 32.39
CA LEU A 308 22.40 -1.25 32.21
C LEU A 308 21.18 -2.16 32.02
N SER A 309 20.07 -1.85 32.69
CA SER A 309 18.78 -2.53 32.54
C SER A 309 18.25 -2.49 31.11
N LEU A 310 17.44 -3.49 30.72
CA LEU A 310 16.89 -3.60 29.36
C LEU A 310 16.03 -2.37 28.99
N ASP A 311 15.24 -1.87 29.93
CA ASP A 311 14.43 -0.67 29.73
C ASP A 311 15.29 0.57 29.45
N GLY A 312 16.42 0.72 30.16
CA GLY A 312 17.39 1.78 29.90
C GLY A 312 18.08 1.65 28.55
N ARG A 313 18.32 0.42 28.06
CA ARG A 313 18.89 0.19 26.71
C ARG A 313 17.88 0.52 25.60
N LEU A 314 16.61 0.17 25.78
CA LEU A 314 15.55 0.43 24.82
C LEU A 314 15.23 1.93 24.69
N GLU A 315 15.50 2.73 25.73
CA GLU A 315 15.29 4.18 25.71
C GLU A 315 16.14 4.90 24.64
N PHE A 316 17.31 4.35 24.27
CA PHE A 316 18.13 4.86 23.17
C PHE A 316 17.53 4.58 21.77
N LEU A 317 16.62 3.60 21.65
CA LEU A 317 15.94 3.29 20.39
C LEU A 317 14.67 4.14 20.25
N ASN A 318 14.79 5.23 19.49
CA ASN A 318 13.64 6.07 19.20
C ASN A 318 12.82 5.50 18.02
N LEU A 319 11.71 4.83 18.35
CA LEU A 319 10.79 4.22 17.38
C LEU A 319 10.22 5.22 16.36
N TRP A 320 10.13 6.52 16.70
CA TRP A 320 9.69 7.53 15.73
C TRP A 320 10.69 7.69 14.57
N TYR A 321 12.00 7.60 14.83
CA TYR A 321 12.98 7.64 13.74
C TYR A 321 12.94 6.38 12.89
N VAL A 322 12.70 5.21 13.50
CA VAL A 322 12.53 3.95 12.76
C VAL A 322 11.34 4.05 11.80
N MET A 323 10.21 4.55 12.28
CA MET A 323 9.03 4.77 11.45
C MET A 323 9.27 5.78 10.32
N ILE A 324 10.00 6.88 10.59
CA ILE A 324 10.37 7.85 9.55
C ILE A 324 11.26 7.19 8.47
N ILE A 325 12.19 6.31 8.86
CA ILE A 325 13.04 5.57 7.90
C ILE A 325 12.20 4.66 7.00
N VAL A 326 11.31 3.86 7.59
CA VAL A 326 10.41 2.96 6.82
C VAL A 326 9.54 3.76 5.85
N ASN A 327 8.96 4.85 6.33
CA ASN A 327 8.19 5.80 5.54
C ASN A 327 9.01 6.37 4.36
N ASP A 328 10.21 6.89 4.63
CA ASP A 328 11.07 7.47 3.59
C ASP A 328 11.40 6.43 2.50
N LEU A 329 11.63 5.16 2.87
CA LEU A 329 11.85 4.07 1.91
C LEU A 329 10.62 3.82 1.03
N LEU A 330 9.42 3.75 1.62
CA LEU A 330 8.16 3.55 0.88
C LEU A 330 7.92 4.70 -0.11
N ILE A 331 8.11 5.95 0.31
CA ILE A 331 7.91 7.12 -0.56
C ILE A 331 8.94 7.18 -1.69
N ILE A 332 10.22 6.85 -1.43
CA ILE A 332 11.26 6.83 -2.47
C ILE A 332 10.91 5.77 -3.52
N MET A 333 10.55 4.56 -3.11
CA MET A 333 10.13 3.50 -4.04
C MET A 333 8.87 3.89 -4.82
N GLY A 334 7.84 4.40 -4.15
CA GLY A 334 6.60 4.86 -4.79
C GLY A 334 6.83 6.02 -5.77
N SER A 335 7.68 6.99 -5.42
CA SER A 335 8.02 8.13 -6.27
C SER A 335 8.83 7.72 -7.49
N ALA A 336 9.73 6.74 -7.35
CA ALA A 336 10.47 6.18 -8.49
C ALA A 336 9.54 5.46 -9.48
N ILE A 337 8.59 4.66 -8.98
CA ILE A 337 7.59 4.00 -9.84
C ILE A 337 6.67 5.05 -10.50
N LYS A 338 6.24 6.08 -9.75
CA LYS A 338 5.44 7.18 -10.29
C LYS A 338 6.14 7.89 -11.46
N GLU A 339 7.42 8.20 -11.31
CA GLU A 339 8.21 8.82 -12.38
C GLU A 339 8.31 7.91 -13.63
N GLN A 340 8.44 6.60 -13.44
CA GLN A 340 8.43 5.64 -14.56
C GLN A 340 7.08 5.61 -15.29
N ILE A 341 5.96 5.69 -14.55
CA ILE A 341 4.60 5.78 -15.10
C ILE A 341 4.43 7.06 -15.92
N GLU A 342 4.91 8.20 -15.41
CA GLU A 342 4.81 9.50 -16.09
C GLU A 342 5.67 9.56 -17.37
N ARG A 343 6.83 8.89 -17.37
CA ARG A 343 7.68 8.71 -18.58
C ARG A 343 7.12 7.73 -19.62
N LYS A 344 5.89 7.22 -19.40
CA LYS A 344 5.18 6.29 -20.30
C LYS A 344 5.94 4.98 -20.54
N GLN A 345 6.77 4.56 -19.60
CA GLN A 345 7.71 3.45 -19.83
C GLN A 345 7.11 2.05 -19.59
N PHE A 346 5.95 1.88 -18.92
CA PHE A 346 5.44 0.54 -18.52
C PHE A 346 3.91 0.40 -18.36
N GLY A 347 3.44 -0.85 -18.22
CA GLY A 347 2.03 -1.32 -18.21
C GLY A 347 1.23 -1.19 -16.89
N SER A 348 -0.02 -1.65 -16.93
CA SER A 348 -1.16 -1.42 -15.99
C SER A 348 -0.89 -1.69 -14.50
N ASP A 349 -0.20 -2.77 -14.12
CA ASP A 349 -0.09 -3.22 -12.72
C ASP A 349 0.68 -2.28 -11.78
N HIS A 350 1.48 -1.35 -12.32
CA HIS A 350 2.33 -0.47 -11.52
C HIS A 350 1.54 0.64 -10.79
N TRP A 351 0.34 0.99 -11.27
CA TRP A 351 -0.50 2.02 -10.64
C TRP A 351 -0.97 1.59 -9.24
N ASN A 352 -1.35 0.33 -9.08
CA ASN A 352 -1.80 -0.22 -7.81
C ASN A 352 -0.64 -0.27 -6.79
N ILE A 353 0.51 -0.78 -7.21
CA ILE A 353 1.71 -0.86 -6.36
C ILE A 353 2.17 0.54 -5.94
N CYS A 354 2.20 1.49 -6.89
CA CYS A 354 2.53 2.89 -6.62
C CYS A 354 1.55 3.52 -5.61
N SER A 355 0.26 3.27 -5.78
CA SER A 355 -0.79 3.76 -4.88
C SER A 355 -0.62 3.23 -3.46
N ILE A 356 -0.29 1.94 -3.30
CA ILE A 356 -0.03 1.34 -1.99
C ILE A 356 1.19 2.00 -1.33
N PHE A 357 2.32 2.12 -2.03
CA PHE A 357 3.54 2.68 -1.43
C PHE A 357 3.40 4.16 -1.08
N LEU A 358 2.87 5.00 -1.98
CA LEU A 358 2.67 6.43 -1.71
C LEU A 358 1.59 6.65 -0.64
N GLY A 359 0.49 5.89 -0.68
CA GLY A 359 -0.60 5.99 0.28
C GLY A 359 -0.19 5.58 1.69
N THR A 360 0.43 4.41 1.84
CA THR A 360 0.93 3.91 3.14
C THR A 360 2.08 4.76 3.67
N GLY A 361 3.01 5.20 2.81
CA GLY A 361 4.06 6.14 3.16
C GLY A 361 3.50 7.45 3.72
N ASN A 362 2.55 8.06 3.01
CA ASN A 362 1.91 9.30 3.47
C ASN A 362 1.14 9.11 4.80
N LEU A 363 0.45 7.99 4.99
CA LEU A 363 -0.20 7.68 6.29
C LEU A 363 0.83 7.70 7.44
N LEU A 364 2.00 7.08 7.24
CA LEU A 364 3.08 7.09 8.23
C LEU A 364 3.74 8.48 8.39
N VAL A 365 3.78 9.32 7.35
CA VAL A 365 4.20 10.74 7.45
C VAL A 365 3.29 11.47 8.44
N TRP A 366 1.97 11.37 8.24
CA TRP A 366 0.98 12.03 9.08
C TRP A 366 0.97 11.49 10.51
N PHE A 367 1.12 10.17 10.68
CA PHE A 367 1.33 9.61 12.01
C PHE A 367 2.62 10.13 12.67
N GLY A 368 3.67 10.38 11.89
CA GLY A 368 4.91 11.03 12.32
C GLY A 368 4.72 12.43 12.91
N VAL A 369 3.66 13.15 12.55
CA VAL A 369 3.33 14.46 13.12
C VAL A 369 3.00 14.36 14.61
N LEU A 370 2.43 13.23 15.06
CA LEU A 370 2.10 13.00 16.49
C LEU A 370 3.33 13.12 17.39
N ARG A 371 4.53 12.81 16.88
CA ARG A 371 5.80 13.03 17.59
C ARG A 371 5.96 14.49 18.03
N TYR A 372 5.61 15.43 17.17
CA TYR A 372 5.78 16.87 17.43
C TYR A 372 4.70 17.40 18.37
N LEU A 373 3.51 16.79 18.36
CA LEU A 373 2.46 17.07 19.34
C LEU A 373 2.87 16.59 20.75
N GLY A 374 3.71 15.55 20.85
CA GLY A 374 4.27 15.06 22.11
C GLY A 374 5.16 16.07 22.87
N PHE A 375 5.56 17.19 22.26
CA PHE A 375 6.27 18.26 22.99
C PHE A 375 5.36 19.05 23.92
N PHE A 376 4.06 19.06 23.65
CA PHE A 376 3.07 19.73 24.49
C PHE A 376 2.60 18.77 25.58
N LYS A 377 2.73 19.18 26.84
CA LYS A 377 2.38 18.35 28.01
C LYS A 377 0.94 17.83 27.98
N THR A 378 0.00 18.62 27.44
CA THR A 378 -1.43 18.24 27.33
C THR A 378 -1.66 17.10 26.34
N TYR A 379 -1.09 17.18 25.13
CA TYR A 379 -1.25 16.17 24.08
C TYR A 379 -0.42 14.91 24.34
N ASN A 380 0.71 15.04 25.05
CA ASN A 380 1.57 13.92 25.39
C ASN A 380 0.90 12.87 26.30
N VAL A 381 -0.11 13.26 27.10
CA VAL A 381 -0.88 12.34 27.96
C VAL A 381 -1.50 11.21 27.12
N VAL A 382 -2.11 11.51 25.98
CA VAL A 382 -2.79 10.52 25.13
C VAL A 382 -1.80 9.49 24.57
N ILE A 383 -0.67 9.95 24.04
CA ILE A 383 0.38 9.09 23.46
C ILE A 383 0.99 8.19 24.54
N LEU A 384 1.25 8.74 25.73
CA LEU A 384 1.78 7.97 26.87
C LEU A 384 0.79 6.93 27.38
N THR A 385 -0.50 7.27 27.43
CA THR A 385 -1.57 6.33 27.77
C THR A 385 -1.62 5.17 26.78
N LEU A 386 -1.61 5.43 25.47
CA LEU A 386 -1.57 4.38 24.45
C LEU A 386 -0.31 3.51 24.57
N LYS A 387 0.87 4.12 24.78
CA LYS A 387 2.13 3.38 24.98
C LYS A 387 2.09 2.48 26.22
N LYS A 388 1.49 2.95 27.31
CA LYS A 388 1.35 2.20 28.57
C LYS A 388 0.31 1.09 28.45
N ALA A 389 -0.80 1.34 27.75
CA ALA A 389 -1.87 0.39 27.53
C ALA A 389 -1.48 -0.72 26.55
N ALA A 390 -0.70 -0.41 25.51
CA ALA A 390 -0.35 -1.33 24.42
C ALA A 390 0.08 -2.76 24.86
N PRO A 391 1.04 -2.96 25.80
CA PRO A 391 1.42 -4.32 26.21
C PRO A 391 0.32 -5.05 27.01
N LYS A 392 -0.48 -4.33 27.81
CA LYS A 392 -1.62 -4.91 28.54
C LYS A 392 -2.71 -5.34 27.55
N VAL A 393 -3.04 -4.44 26.63
CA VAL A 393 -4.00 -4.66 25.54
C VAL A 393 -3.57 -5.83 24.65
N ALA A 394 -2.30 -5.91 24.24
CA ALA A 394 -1.81 -6.99 23.40
C ALA A 394 -1.98 -8.37 24.04
N ARG A 395 -1.70 -8.50 25.34
CA ARG A 395 -1.92 -9.76 26.08
C ARG A 395 -3.39 -10.15 26.12
N PHE A 396 -4.27 -9.18 26.39
CA PHE A 396 -5.72 -9.39 26.36
C PHE A 396 -6.22 -9.77 24.96
N LEU A 397 -5.71 -9.11 23.92
CA LEU A 397 -6.06 -9.35 22.52
C LEU A 397 -5.68 -10.76 22.07
N ILE A 398 -4.55 -11.31 22.53
CA ILE A 398 -4.17 -12.70 22.24
C ILE A 398 -5.23 -13.67 22.75
N CYS A 399 -5.71 -13.50 23.99
CA CYS A 399 -6.79 -14.33 24.53
C CYS A 399 -8.10 -14.14 23.76
N ALA A 400 -8.44 -12.90 23.42
CA ALA A 400 -9.64 -12.60 22.63
C ALA A 400 -9.58 -13.25 21.24
N ILE A 401 -8.43 -13.17 20.55
CA ILE A 401 -8.23 -13.76 19.22
C ILE A 401 -8.41 -15.29 19.25
N LEU A 402 -7.98 -15.98 20.31
CA LEU A 402 -8.17 -17.43 20.42
C LEU A 402 -9.66 -17.80 20.44
N ILE A 403 -10.47 -17.06 21.21
CA ILE A 403 -11.92 -17.24 21.24
C ILE A 403 -12.52 -16.86 19.88
N TYR A 404 -12.08 -15.74 19.31
CA TYR A 404 -12.54 -15.24 18.01
C TYR A 404 -12.31 -16.24 16.89
N ALA A 405 -11.13 -16.89 16.87
CA ALA A 405 -10.79 -17.93 15.91
C ALA A 405 -11.73 -19.15 16.07
N GLY A 406 -12.03 -19.55 17.31
CA GLY A 406 -13.00 -20.61 17.59
C GLY A 406 -14.39 -20.31 17.01
N PHE A 407 -14.91 -19.10 17.23
CA PHE A 407 -16.16 -18.65 16.61
C PHE A 407 -16.04 -18.62 15.08
N THR A 408 -14.96 -18.05 14.54
CA THR A 408 -14.74 -17.94 13.09
C THR A 408 -14.75 -19.29 12.39
N PHE A 409 -14.01 -20.29 12.89
CA PHE A 409 -14.02 -21.64 12.30
C PHE A 409 -15.38 -22.33 12.45
N CYS A 410 -16.02 -22.19 13.61
CA CYS A 410 -17.32 -22.77 13.89
C CYS A 410 -18.42 -22.18 12.99
N GLY A 411 -18.45 -20.86 12.85
CA GLY A 411 -19.37 -20.14 11.98
C GLY A 411 -19.14 -20.46 10.50
N TRP A 412 -17.89 -20.50 10.05
CA TRP A 412 -17.55 -20.86 8.67
C TRP A 412 -18.05 -22.26 8.31
N LEU A 413 -17.78 -23.26 9.16
CA LEU A 413 -18.16 -24.64 8.89
C LEU A 413 -19.69 -24.84 8.90
N ILE A 414 -20.37 -24.30 9.92
CA ILE A 414 -21.80 -24.60 10.15
C ILE A 414 -22.71 -23.68 9.34
N LEU A 415 -22.42 -22.37 9.30
CA LEU A 415 -23.26 -21.38 8.62
C LEU A 415 -22.84 -21.15 7.16
N GLY A 416 -21.61 -21.49 6.78
CA GLY A 416 -21.07 -21.18 5.45
C GLY A 416 -21.88 -21.68 4.26
N PRO A 417 -22.38 -22.93 4.24
CA PRO A 417 -23.21 -23.42 3.14
C PRO A 417 -24.57 -22.72 3.00
N TYR A 418 -25.05 -22.08 4.06
CA TYR A 418 -26.43 -21.57 4.16
C TYR A 418 -26.51 -20.05 4.25
N HIS A 419 -25.40 -19.38 4.55
CA HIS A 419 -25.35 -17.95 4.81
C HIS A 419 -24.23 -17.28 4.00
N LEU A 420 -24.61 -16.31 3.16
CA LEU A 420 -23.71 -15.64 2.21
C LEU A 420 -22.46 -15.05 2.86
N LYS A 421 -22.59 -14.39 4.02
CA LYS A 421 -21.44 -13.84 4.77
C LYS A 421 -20.45 -14.89 5.28
N PHE A 422 -20.90 -16.11 5.58
CA PHE A 422 -20.06 -17.15 6.17
C PHE A 422 -19.41 -18.06 5.12
N ARG A 423 -19.53 -17.77 3.81
CA ARG A 423 -19.08 -18.68 2.73
C ARG A 423 -17.58 -18.98 2.76
N SER A 424 -16.76 -18.01 3.17
CA SER A 424 -15.31 -18.16 3.29
C SER A 424 -14.84 -17.78 4.69
N LEU A 425 -13.63 -18.22 5.06
CA LEU A 425 -13.02 -17.85 6.33
C LEU A 425 -12.81 -16.33 6.44
N ALA A 426 -12.41 -15.67 5.35
CA ALA A 426 -12.19 -14.24 5.30
C ALA A 426 -13.50 -13.46 5.49
N THR A 427 -14.53 -13.78 4.70
CA THR A 427 -15.85 -13.11 4.82
C THR A 427 -16.51 -13.39 6.17
N THR A 428 -16.27 -14.57 6.75
CA THR A 428 -16.72 -14.89 8.12
C THR A 428 -16.06 -13.98 9.14
N SER A 429 -14.74 -13.78 9.03
CA SER A 429 -14.02 -12.86 9.91
C SER A 429 -14.50 -11.42 9.74
N GLU A 430 -14.65 -10.94 8.50
CA GLU A 430 -15.19 -9.61 8.21
C GLU A 430 -16.60 -9.43 8.82
N CYS A 431 -17.47 -10.43 8.67
CA CYS A 431 -18.81 -10.42 9.26
C CYS A 431 -18.76 -10.36 10.79
N LEU A 432 -17.96 -11.21 11.43
CA LEU A 432 -17.85 -11.23 12.90
C LEU A 432 -17.24 -9.93 13.42
N PHE A 433 -16.28 -9.34 12.70
CA PHE A 433 -15.69 -8.05 13.06
C PHE A 433 -16.69 -6.90 12.90
N ALA A 434 -17.49 -6.89 11.83
CA ALA A 434 -18.58 -5.94 11.64
C ALA A 434 -19.62 -6.03 12.77
N LEU A 435 -20.00 -7.26 13.16
CA LEU A 435 -20.94 -7.51 14.26
C LEU A 435 -20.42 -7.03 15.62
N ILE A 436 -19.12 -7.12 15.90
CA ILE A 436 -18.52 -6.57 17.14
C ILE A 436 -18.74 -5.05 17.22
N ASN A 437 -18.74 -4.36 16.07
CA ASN A 437 -18.97 -2.92 15.97
C ASN A 437 -20.45 -2.54 15.78
N GLY A 438 -21.36 -3.52 15.81
CA GLY A 438 -22.80 -3.30 15.67
C GLY A 438 -23.29 -3.12 14.23
N ASP A 439 -22.46 -3.41 13.23
CA ASP A 439 -22.83 -3.29 11.82
C ASP A 439 -23.56 -4.54 11.30
N ASP A 440 -24.60 -4.29 10.51
CA ASP A 440 -25.44 -5.27 9.80
C ASP A 440 -25.93 -6.48 10.64
N MET A 441 -26.31 -6.24 11.89
CA MET A 441 -26.78 -7.27 12.82
C MET A 441 -28.07 -7.92 12.33
N PHE A 442 -29.07 -7.12 11.96
CA PHE A 442 -30.39 -7.64 11.59
C PHE A 442 -30.36 -8.44 10.28
N ALA A 443 -29.62 -8.02 9.26
CA ALA A 443 -29.56 -8.79 8.01
C ALA A 443 -28.86 -10.14 8.20
N THR A 444 -27.88 -10.21 9.11
CA THR A 444 -27.25 -11.49 9.48
C THR A 444 -28.26 -12.44 10.12
N PHE A 445 -29.17 -11.91 10.93
CA PHE A 445 -30.24 -12.70 11.54
C PHE A 445 -31.34 -13.12 10.55
N SER A 446 -31.68 -12.27 9.58
CA SER A 446 -32.76 -12.53 8.62
C SER A 446 -32.33 -13.44 7.46
N ALA A 447 -31.03 -13.50 7.15
CA ALA A 447 -30.49 -14.31 6.06
C ALA A 447 -30.70 -15.82 6.28
N THR A 448 -30.73 -16.30 7.53
CA THR A 448 -31.02 -17.71 7.83
C THR A 448 -32.54 -17.94 7.81
N SER A 449 -33.04 -18.70 6.84
CA SER A 449 -34.46 -19.05 6.75
C SER A 449 -34.80 -20.30 7.58
N PHE A 450 -35.86 -20.22 8.39
CA PHE A 450 -36.36 -21.35 9.20
C PHE A 450 -36.81 -22.54 8.34
N THR A 451 -37.29 -22.26 7.12
CA THR A 451 -37.88 -23.24 6.21
C THR A 451 -36.90 -24.28 5.65
N LYS A 452 -35.59 -23.96 5.61
CA LYS A 452 -34.57 -24.90 5.11
C LYS A 452 -34.19 -25.95 6.16
N SER A 453 -33.95 -25.52 7.40
CA SER A 453 -33.57 -26.39 8.51
C SER A 453 -33.79 -25.71 9.87
N PRO A 454 -34.83 -26.12 10.64
CA PRO A 454 -35.14 -25.55 11.95
C PRO A 454 -33.99 -25.63 12.96
N ILE A 455 -33.23 -26.73 12.94
CA ILE A 455 -32.08 -26.95 13.83
C ILE A 455 -30.98 -25.90 13.60
N LEU A 456 -30.67 -25.63 12.33
CA LEU A 456 -29.64 -24.67 11.95
C LEU A 456 -30.11 -23.24 12.25
N TRP A 457 -31.39 -22.96 12.05
CA TRP A 457 -31.96 -21.67 12.40
C TRP A 457 -31.79 -21.34 13.88
N TRP A 458 -32.14 -22.28 14.77
CA TRP A 458 -31.93 -22.12 16.22
C TRP A 458 -30.44 -22.04 16.58
N TYR A 459 -29.61 -22.89 15.97
CA TYR A 459 -28.16 -22.86 16.17
C TYR A 459 -27.57 -21.49 15.78
N SER A 460 -27.95 -20.95 14.62
CA SER A 460 -27.52 -19.64 14.13
C SER A 460 -27.90 -18.52 15.11
N ARG A 461 -29.13 -18.55 15.67
CA ARG A 461 -29.57 -17.58 16.67
C ARG A 461 -28.74 -17.67 17.95
N MET A 462 -28.59 -18.87 18.50
CA MET A 462 -27.79 -19.10 19.70
C MET A 462 -26.34 -18.67 19.49
N TYR A 463 -25.73 -19.09 18.38
CA TYR A 463 -24.37 -18.72 18.00
C TYR A 463 -24.18 -17.18 17.94
N LEU A 464 -25.05 -16.47 17.20
CA LEU A 464 -24.95 -15.02 17.04
C LEU A 464 -25.23 -14.28 18.36
N TYR A 465 -26.25 -14.67 19.13
CA TYR A 465 -26.52 -14.05 20.42
C TYR A 465 -25.38 -14.26 21.42
N THR A 466 -24.82 -15.47 21.49
CA THR A 466 -23.65 -15.76 22.34
C THR A 466 -22.43 -14.96 21.90
N PHE A 467 -22.15 -14.88 20.61
CA PHE A 467 -21.02 -14.10 20.09
C PHE A 467 -21.18 -12.61 20.39
N ILE A 468 -22.34 -12.02 20.05
CA ILE A 468 -22.63 -10.59 20.25
C ILE A 468 -22.57 -10.22 21.73
N SER A 469 -23.23 -11.00 22.60
CA SER A 469 -23.25 -10.72 24.04
C SER A 469 -21.86 -10.83 24.66
N LEU A 470 -21.08 -11.85 24.29
CA LEU A 470 -19.71 -12.01 24.77
C LEU A 470 -18.81 -10.86 24.29
N TYR A 471 -18.81 -10.55 23.00
CA TYR A 471 -17.85 -9.58 22.46
C TYR A 471 -18.21 -8.14 22.78
N ILE A 472 -19.48 -7.75 22.63
CA ILE A 472 -19.90 -6.37 22.86
C ILE A 472 -19.91 -6.07 24.36
N TYR A 473 -20.53 -6.91 25.19
CA TYR A 473 -20.69 -6.59 26.60
C TYR A 473 -19.48 -6.93 27.46
N VAL A 474 -18.74 -8.02 27.14
CA VAL A 474 -17.60 -8.45 27.96
C VAL A 474 -16.28 -7.97 27.36
N VAL A 475 -15.94 -8.41 26.15
CA VAL A 475 -14.60 -8.17 25.57
C VAL A 475 -14.34 -6.68 25.33
N LEU A 476 -15.28 -5.97 24.71
CA LEU A 476 -15.14 -4.55 24.41
C LEU A 476 -15.14 -3.69 25.68
N SER A 477 -15.99 -4.00 26.67
CA SER A 477 -15.98 -3.33 27.98
C SER A 477 -14.66 -3.52 28.73
N LEU A 478 -14.08 -4.73 28.70
CA LEU A 478 -12.77 -4.99 29.31
C LEU A 478 -11.66 -4.23 28.58
N PHE A 479 -11.70 -4.16 27.26
CA PHE A 479 -10.74 -3.38 26.48
C PHE A 479 -10.76 -1.89 26.86
N ILE A 480 -11.95 -1.30 26.98
CA ILE A 480 -12.12 0.09 27.44
C ILE A 480 -11.59 0.26 28.87
N SER A 481 -11.88 -0.68 29.78
CA SER A 481 -11.40 -0.64 31.17
C SER A 481 -9.87 -0.66 31.25
N VAL A 482 -9.19 -1.50 30.46
CA VAL A 482 -7.72 -1.56 30.43
C VAL A 482 -7.09 -0.24 29.95
N ILE A 483 -7.72 0.43 28.98
CA ILE A 483 -7.25 1.75 28.51
C ILE A 483 -7.49 2.82 29.58
N MET A 484 -8.64 2.77 30.27
CA MET A 484 -8.98 3.69 31.35
C MET A 484 -8.02 3.57 32.54
N ASP A 485 -7.68 2.35 32.96
CA ASP A 485 -6.66 2.08 33.99
C ASP A 485 -5.29 2.67 33.62
N ALA A 486 -4.88 2.51 32.36
CA ALA A 486 -3.64 3.11 31.87
C ALA A 486 -3.69 4.64 31.89
N TYR A 487 -4.84 5.24 31.53
CA TYR A 487 -5.04 6.68 31.57
C TYR A 487 -4.93 7.24 32.99
N ASP A 488 -5.60 6.62 33.96
CA ASP A 488 -5.56 7.04 35.36
C ASP A 488 -4.15 6.89 35.96
N THR A 489 -3.44 5.82 35.62
CA THR A 489 -2.03 5.64 36.02
C THR A 489 -1.14 6.78 35.48
N ILE A 490 -1.30 7.15 34.21
CA ILE A 490 -0.53 8.27 33.61
C ILE A 490 -0.92 9.60 34.28
N LYS A 491 -2.19 9.82 34.59
CA LYS A 491 -2.65 11.02 35.31
C LYS A 491 -2.00 11.14 36.68
N ILE A 492 -1.86 10.04 37.43
CA ILE A 492 -1.13 10.00 38.70
C ILE A 492 0.35 10.34 38.49
N TYR A 493 1.01 9.79 37.45
CA TYR A 493 2.41 10.13 37.16
C TYR A 493 2.64 11.60 36.82
N TYR A 494 1.66 12.29 36.23
CA TYR A 494 1.74 13.74 36.02
C TYR A 494 1.61 14.53 37.33
N ARG A 495 0.94 13.99 38.36
CA ARG A 495 0.80 14.63 39.68
C ARG A 495 1.99 14.34 40.59
N ASP A 496 2.39 13.06 40.69
CA ASP A 496 3.32 12.56 41.69
C ASP A 496 4.75 12.32 41.13
N GLY A 497 4.92 12.45 39.81
CA GLY A 497 6.17 12.24 39.10
C GLY A 497 6.25 10.85 38.43
N PHE A 498 7.06 10.77 37.37
CA PHE A 498 7.27 9.52 36.63
C PHE A 498 8.26 8.59 37.34
N PRO A 499 8.04 7.26 37.29
CA PRO A 499 9.04 6.29 37.77
C PRO A 499 10.32 6.42 36.95
N LYS A 500 11.47 6.50 37.63
CA LYS A 500 12.78 6.70 37.00
C LYS A 500 13.52 5.37 36.86
N ASN A 501 14.01 5.07 35.66
CA ASN A 501 14.92 3.95 35.40
C ASN A 501 16.35 4.30 35.84
N ASP A 502 17.24 3.31 35.95
CA ASP A 502 18.66 3.48 36.35
C ASP A 502 19.36 4.61 35.56
N LEU A 503 19.08 4.68 34.24
CA LEU A 503 19.58 5.72 33.35
C LEU A 503 19.04 7.11 33.70
N GLN A 504 17.73 7.22 33.94
CA GLN A 504 17.07 8.48 34.27
C GLN A 504 17.47 8.97 35.66
N THR A 505 17.67 8.06 36.61
CA THR A 505 18.22 8.36 37.94
C THR A 505 19.65 8.90 37.82
N PHE A 506 20.48 8.30 36.96
CA PHE A 506 21.83 8.79 36.69
C PHE A 506 21.85 10.18 36.03
N ILE A 507 20.92 10.46 35.10
CA ILE A 507 20.78 11.76 34.43
C ILE A 507 20.23 12.83 35.39
N ALA A 508 19.26 12.47 36.24
CA ALA A 508 18.60 13.39 37.18
C ALA A 508 19.55 13.98 38.22
N ALA A 509 20.69 13.31 38.49
CA ALA A 509 21.74 13.85 39.36
C ALA A 509 22.48 15.06 38.77
N CYS A 510 22.29 15.37 37.47
CA CYS A 510 22.82 16.57 36.84
C CYS A 510 21.81 17.72 36.92
N THR A 511 22.12 18.77 37.69
CA THR A 511 21.25 19.94 37.91
C THR A 511 21.40 21.03 36.85
N ASP A 512 22.35 20.92 35.92
CA ASP A 512 22.65 21.95 34.91
C ASP A 512 21.44 22.29 34.03
N GLU A 513 21.00 23.56 34.03
CA GLU A 513 19.89 24.03 33.19
C GLU A 513 20.24 24.03 31.70
N ALA A 514 19.22 23.88 30.83
CA ALA A 514 19.39 23.89 29.38
C ALA A 514 19.97 25.21 28.83
N SER A 515 19.83 26.31 29.56
CA SER A 515 20.37 27.65 29.23
C SER A 515 21.86 27.82 29.58
N SER A 516 22.45 26.90 30.33
CA SER A 516 23.82 27.01 30.81
C SER A 516 24.85 26.94 29.67
N GLY A 517 25.88 27.80 29.73
CA GLY A 517 26.96 27.86 28.74
C GLY A 517 27.83 26.60 28.66
N LEU A 518 27.74 25.72 29.66
CA LEU A 518 28.52 24.47 29.77
C LEU A 518 28.29 23.50 28.60
N TYR A 519 27.09 23.52 27.98
CA TYR A 519 26.80 22.71 26.80
C TYR A 519 27.43 23.25 25.50
N ARG A 520 28.01 24.46 25.54
CA ARG A 520 28.66 25.15 24.41
C ARG A 520 30.17 24.90 24.40
N ASP A 521 30.81 24.79 25.56
CA ASP A 521 32.25 24.58 25.70
C ASP A 521 32.71 23.15 25.38
N ASP A 522 31.85 22.14 25.56
CA ASP A 522 32.12 20.74 25.18
C ASP A 522 32.08 20.48 23.66
N SER A 523 32.15 21.52 22.82
CA SER A 523 32.23 21.33 21.38
C SER A 523 33.62 20.86 20.96
N GLU A 524 33.76 19.55 20.74
CA GLU A 524 34.62 19.07 19.66
C GLU A 524 34.27 19.89 18.41
N SER A 525 35.29 20.59 17.92
CA SER A 525 35.28 21.36 16.69
C SER A 525 34.56 20.59 15.58
N SER A 526 33.60 21.27 14.98
CA SER A 526 32.75 20.87 13.86
C SER A 526 33.39 19.98 12.78
N ASP A 527 33.05 18.69 12.77
CA ASP A 527 33.16 17.76 11.61
C ASP A 527 32.58 18.34 10.29
N LEU A 528 31.66 19.32 10.38
CA LEU A 528 31.02 19.92 9.21
C LEU A 528 31.96 20.85 8.43
N SER A 529 32.90 21.52 9.11
CA SER A 529 33.92 22.35 8.46
C SER A 529 34.94 21.48 7.74
N GLU A 530 35.28 20.33 8.34
CA GLU A 530 36.29 19.40 7.81
C GLU A 530 35.77 18.61 6.59
N LEU A 531 34.47 18.31 6.54
CA LEU A 531 33.82 17.68 5.38
C LEU A 531 33.61 18.66 4.20
N LEU A 532 33.32 19.93 4.48
CA LEU A 532 33.22 20.99 3.46
C LEU A 532 34.59 21.38 2.90
N ASP A 533 35.64 21.41 3.73
CA ASP A 533 37.01 21.63 3.27
C ASP A 533 37.56 20.48 2.42
N ARG A 534 37.12 19.23 2.66
CA ARG A 534 37.51 18.06 1.82
C ARG A 534 36.83 18.03 0.45
N PHE A 535 35.64 18.63 0.29
CA PHE A 535 34.92 18.64 -0.99
C PHE A 535 35.24 19.85 -1.88
N CYS A 536 35.78 20.95 -1.32
CA CYS A 536 35.86 22.23 -2.05
C CYS A 536 37.21 22.96 -2.07
N CYS A 537 38.35 22.33 -1.77
CA CYS A 537 39.65 23.03 -1.85
C CYS A 537 40.78 22.23 -2.54
N CYS A 538 40.81 22.26 -3.88
CA CYS A 538 42.07 22.38 -4.61
C CYS A 538 42.55 23.84 -4.55
N ARG A 539 43.10 24.27 -3.41
CA ARG A 539 43.83 25.54 -3.34
C ARG A 539 44.98 25.41 -2.35
N LYS A 540 46.20 25.40 -2.89
CA LYS A 540 47.46 25.51 -2.14
C LYS A 540 47.34 26.68 -1.15
N ARG A 541 47.51 26.42 0.14
CA ARG A 541 47.79 27.50 1.09
C ARG A 541 49.24 27.97 0.87
N PRO A 542 49.51 29.28 0.81
CA PRO A 542 50.86 29.80 0.85
C PRO A 542 51.44 29.60 2.24
N PHE A 543 52.71 29.18 2.27
CA PHE A 543 53.52 29.06 3.47
C PHE A 543 53.66 30.46 4.10
N TYR A 544 53.10 30.68 5.29
CA TYR A 544 53.36 31.91 6.04
C TYR A 544 54.79 31.84 6.57
N GLY A 545 55.64 32.72 6.04
CA GLY A 545 56.97 32.99 6.54
C GLY A 545 56.93 33.53 7.96
N SER A 546 57.91 33.10 8.74
CA SER A 546 58.23 33.53 10.09
C SER A 546 58.49 35.04 10.18
N PHE A 547 58.05 35.59 11.30
CA PHE A 547 58.32 36.95 11.78
C PHE A 547 59.83 37.26 11.83
N SER A 548 60.16 38.51 11.53
CA SER A 548 61.51 39.09 11.41
C SER A 548 62.21 39.36 12.75
N GLY A 549 63.48 38.96 12.84
CA GLY A 549 64.62 39.82 13.22
C GLY A 549 64.98 40.07 14.69
N SER A 550 66.01 39.37 15.19
CA SER A 550 67.28 40.00 15.64
C SER A 550 68.44 38.98 15.75
N SER A 551 69.52 39.27 15.02
CA SER A 551 70.95 38.98 15.27
C SER A 551 71.39 37.67 15.94
N THR A 552 72.03 36.74 15.19
CA THR A 552 73.50 36.45 15.16
C THR A 552 73.82 35.11 14.47
N GLU A 553 74.79 35.15 13.55
CA GLU A 553 75.82 34.16 13.18
C GLU A 553 75.51 32.71 12.67
N PHE A 554 76.08 32.46 11.47
CA PHE A 554 76.77 31.25 10.96
C PHE A 554 76.06 29.97 10.45
N SER A 555 76.39 29.67 9.18
CA SER A 555 76.77 28.36 8.57
C SER A 555 75.76 27.43 7.84
N THR A 556 75.86 27.46 6.49
CA THR A 556 76.02 26.34 5.51
C THR A 556 75.05 25.14 5.39
N LYS A 557 74.47 24.99 4.16
CA LYS A 557 74.28 23.78 3.27
C LYS A 557 73.66 22.47 3.86
N SER A 558 72.90 21.59 3.20
CA SER A 558 72.56 21.29 1.78
C SER A 558 71.35 20.33 1.67
N GLU A 559 70.70 20.35 0.50
CA GLU A 559 69.93 19.32 -0.24
C GLU A 559 69.76 17.88 0.31
N GLN A 560 68.54 17.30 0.17
CA GLN A 560 68.30 16.18 -0.77
C GLN A 560 66.82 15.83 -0.97
N THR A 561 66.51 15.48 -2.22
CA THR A 561 65.22 15.16 -2.87
C THR A 561 64.93 13.66 -2.96
N CYS A 562 63.72 13.35 -3.50
CA CYS A 562 63.23 12.10 -4.13
C CYS A 562 62.50 11.12 -3.20
N GLY A 563 61.41 10.45 -3.58
CA GLY A 563 60.59 10.38 -4.81
C GLY A 563 59.22 9.83 -4.37
N GLY A 564 58.11 10.07 -5.07
CA GLY A 564 57.83 9.55 -6.41
C GLY A 564 57.22 8.15 -6.30
N ALA A 565 55.88 8.06 -6.24
CA ALA A 565 55.16 6.82 -6.53
C ALA A 565 53.79 7.15 -7.14
N ILE A 566 53.66 6.79 -8.43
CA ILE A 566 52.43 6.67 -9.20
C ILE A 566 51.96 5.21 -9.03
N CYS A 567 50.64 4.98 -8.99
CA CYS A 567 50.00 3.89 -9.74
C CYS A 567 48.48 4.02 -9.77
N ILE A 568 47.99 4.10 -11.02
CA ILE A 568 46.72 3.65 -11.65
C ILE A 568 45.41 3.99 -10.96
#